data_AF-A0A7V2H986-F1
#
_entry.id   AF-A0A7V2H986-F1
#
_cell.length_a   1.000
_cell.length_b   1.000
_cell.length_c   1.000
_cell.angle_alpha   90.00
_cell.angle_beta   90.00
_cell.angle_gamma   90.00
#
_symmetry.space_group_name_H-M   'P 1'
#
loop_
_entity.id
_entity.type
_entity.pdbx_description
1 polymer ?
#
loop_
_entity_poly.entity_id
_entity_poly.type
_entity_poly.pdbx_seq_one_letter_code
_entity_poly.pdbx_strand_id
1 'polypeptide(L)'
;MIARWNSRNARCLRAATLFASGLGTFVWCGTVQGALLTWNIAGGGDFNTPSNWNPSGVPGVADTGIFDNNATGTVTFSANANPLDLAFRNTSGALTFDLGGTTLTMGNATTGGRFLLGAAAGQVNDVTLRNGSIVHLHTTAANLMQVGNFAGSNGNRLTITGNTTSMTSPSTAGV
;
A
#
# COMPACT_ATOMS: atom_id res chain seq x y z
N MET A 1 -51.41 -38.73 -45.44
CA MET A 1 -51.07 -37.76 -44.37
C MET A 1 -50.14 -36.70 -44.93
N ILE A 2 -50.68 -35.54 -45.33
CA ILE A 2 -49.88 -34.36 -45.70
C ILE A 2 -50.60 -33.17 -45.07
N ALA A 3 -50.01 -32.59 -44.03
CA ALA A 3 -50.51 -31.40 -43.36
C ALA A 3 -50.02 -30.15 -44.11
N ARG A 4 -50.97 -29.29 -44.50
CA ARG A 4 -50.72 -27.96 -45.06
C ARG A 4 -50.61 -26.96 -43.91
N TRP A 5 -49.46 -26.28 -43.78
CA TRP A 5 -49.28 -25.15 -42.86
C TRP A 5 -49.60 -23.84 -43.59
N ASN A 6 -50.55 -23.07 -43.04
CA ASN A 6 -50.93 -21.76 -43.53
C ASN A 6 -50.05 -20.66 -42.90
N SER A 7 -49.75 -19.68 -43.74
CA SER A 7 -48.86 -18.54 -43.57
C SER A 7 -49.34 -17.50 -42.56
N ARG A 8 -48.39 -16.84 -41.89
CA ARG A 8 -48.49 -15.40 -41.56
C ARG A 8 -47.17 -14.71 -41.82
N ASN A 9 -47.16 -13.96 -42.92
CA ASN A 9 -46.17 -12.97 -43.29
C ASN A 9 -46.24 -11.78 -42.31
N ALA A 10 -45.10 -11.38 -41.75
CA ALA A 10 -44.87 -10.00 -41.37
C ALA A 10 -43.51 -9.58 -41.93
N ARG A 11 -43.56 -8.54 -42.75
CA ARG A 11 -42.52 -8.03 -43.63
C ARG A 11 -41.28 -7.59 -42.83
N CYS A 12 -40.12 -8.19 -43.08
CA CYS A 12 -38.84 -7.50 -42.85
C CYS A 12 -38.40 -6.92 -44.20
N LEU A 13 -38.62 -5.61 -44.36
CA LEU A 13 -38.17 -4.84 -45.50
C LEU A 13 -36.63 -4.76 -45.53
N ARG A 14 -36.14 -4.59 -46.75
CA ARG A 14 -34.76 -4.80 -47.20
C ARG A 14 -33.78 -3.70 -46.78
N ALA A 15 -32.52 -4.14 -46.69
CA ALA A 15 -31.29 -3.47 -47.12
C ALA A 15 -30.80 -2.23 -46.36
N ALA A 16 -29.58 -2.33 -45.81
CA ALA A 16 -28.44 -1.60 -46.36
C ALA A 16 -27.14 -2.13 -45.75
N THR A 17 -26.24 -2.58 -46.62
CA THR A 17 -24.85 -2.89 -46.35
C THR A 17 -24.10 -1.60 -45.98
N LEU A 18 -23.48 -1.56 -44.80
CA LEU A 18 -22.37 -0.65 -44.51
C LEU A 18 -21.25 -1.46 -43.86
N PHE A 19 -20.21 -1.73 -44.64
CA PHE A 19 -18.90 -2.08 -44.10
C PHE A 19 -18.35 -0.83 -43.39
N ALA A 20 -18.42 -0.81 -42.07
CA ALA A 20 -17.64 0.10 -41.25
C ALA A 20 -16.67 -0.77 -40.43
N SER A 21 -15.38 -0.57 -40.68
CA SER A 21 -14.25 -1.17 -39.99
C SER A 21 -14.40 -1.00 -38.47
N GLY A 22 -14.86 -2.04 -37.79
CA GLY A 22 -14.84 -2.15 -36.34
C GLY A 22 -13.40 -2.35 -35.87
N LEU A 23 -12.66 -1.25 -35.72
CA LEU A 23 -11.46 -1.23 -34.88
C LEU A 23 -11.91 -1.43 -33.43
N GLY A 24 -12.06 -2.69 -33.04
CA GLY A 24 -12.35 -3.08 -31.67
C GLY A 24 -11.22 -2.59 -30.79
N THR A 25 -11.49 -1.56 -29.99
CA THR A 25 -10.62 -1.18 -28.89
C THR A 25 -10.57 -2.35 -27.91
N PHE A 26 -9.49 -3.12 -27.96
CA PHE A 26 -9.15 -4.06 -26.89
C PHE A 26 -8.93 -3.24 -25.63
N VAL A 27 -9.93 -3.18 -24.76
CA VAL A 27 -9.78 -2.64 -23.41
C VAL A 27 -8.92 -3.64 -22.65
N TRP A 28 -7.61 -3.38 -22.63
CA TRP A 28 -6.70 -4.12 -21.79
C TRP A 28 -7.01 -3.72 -20.34
N CYS A 29 -7.71 -4.60 -19.63
CA CYS A 29 -7.87 -4.48 -18.19
C CYS A 29 -6.50 -4.80 -17.57
N GLY A 30 -5.66 -3.79 -17.40
CA GLY A 30 -4.41 -3.92 -16.66
C GLY A 30 -4.72 -4.02 -15.16
N THR A 31 -4.19 -5.03 -14.49
CA THR A 31 -4.14 -5.05 -13.03
C THR A 31 -3.13 -4.01 -12.56
N VAL A 32 -3.58 -2.96 -11.88
CA VAL A 32 -2.67 -2.08 -11.12
C VAL A 32 -2.17 -2.89 -9.92
N GLN A 33 -0.89 -3.20 -9.91
CA GLN A 33 -0.20 -3.73 -8.73
C GLN A 33 0.49 -2.57 -8.01
N GLY A 34 0.44 -2.58 -6.68
CA GLY A 34 1.20 -1.65 -5.86
C GLY A 34 2.70 -1.76 -6.12
N ALA A 35 3.38 -0.62 -6.16
CA ALA A 35 4.82 -0.57 -6.32
C ALA A 35 5.53 -0.91 -5.00
N LEU A 36 6.73 -1.50 -5.12
CA LEU A 36 7.68 -1.60 -4.02
C LEU A 36 8.66 -0.43 -4.14
N LEU A 37 8.69 0.44 -3.14
CA LEU A 37 9.59 1.59 -3.12
C LEU A 37 10.55 1.45 -1.95
N THR A 38 11.85 1.46 -2.25
CA THR A 38 12.91 1.32 -1.25
C THR A 38 13.47 2.69 -0.88
N TRP A 39 13.58 2.96 0.42
CA TRP A 39 14.22 4.15 0.96
C TRP A 39 15.71 4.16 0.62
N ASN A 40 16.17 5.17 -0.13
CA ASN A 40 17.53 5.17 -0.69
C ASN A 40 18.49 6.14 0.02
N ILE A 41 18.06 6.86 1.06
CA ILE A 41 18.87 7.88 1.74
C ILE A 41 19.41 7.39 3.09
N ALA A 42 20.74 7.50 3.25
CA ALA A 42 21.40 7.31 4.54
C ALA A 42 21.28 8.58 5.40
N GLY A 43 21.06 8.44 6.72
CA GLY A 43 21.04 9.58 7.65
C GLY A 43 19.66 10.20 7.91
N GLY A 44 18.63 9.79 7.17
CA GLY A 44 17.27 10.36 7.29
C GLY A 44 16.89 11.24 6.11
N GLY A 45 15.73 11.88 6.17
CA GLY A 45 15.16 12.69 5.09
C GLY A 45 13.65 12.81 5.18
N ASP A 46 13.03 13.57 4.28
CA ASP A 46 11.58 13.73 4.24
C ASP A 46 10.91 12.56 3.50
N PHE A 47 9.97 11.87 4.15
CA PHE A 47 9.21 10.76 3.60
C PHE A 47 8.49 11.16 2.31
N ASN A 48 7.97 12.39 2.27
CA ASN A 48 7.17 12.91 1.17
C ASN A 48 8.01 13.42 -0.02
N THR A 49 9.35 13.30 0.04
CA THR A 49 10.24 13.69 -1.06
C THR A 49 10.45 12.51 -2.01
N PRO A 50 10.00 12.56 -3.28
CA PRO A 50 10.06 11.42 -4.21
C PRO A 50 11.46 10.87 -4.46
N SER A 51 12.49 11.74 -4.47
CA SER A 51 13.88 11.34 -4.73
C SER A 51 14.50 10.50 -3.60
N ASN A 52 13.85 10.45 -2.43
CA ASN A 52 14.30 9.63 -1.29
C ASN A 52 13.88 8.16 -1.39
N TRP A 53 13.18 7.81 -2.48
CA TRP A 53 12.70 6.47 -2.78
C TRP A 53 13.26 5.98 -4.12
N ASN A 54 13.39 4.66 -4.24
CA ASN A 54 13.75 3.99 -5.48
C ASN A 54 12.78 2.83 -5.77
N PRO A 55 12.08 2.82 -6.92
CA PRO A 55 12.05 3.88 -7.94
C PRO A 55 11.53 5.21 -7.38
N SER A 56 11.90 6.33 -8.00
CA SER A 56 11.53 7.68 -7.53
C SER A 56 10.02 7.85 -7.50
N GLY A 57 9.46 8.03 -6.30
CA GLY A 57 8.03 8.14 -6.04
C GLY A 57 7.74 8.09 -4.55
N VAL A 58 6.64 8.66 -4.08
CA VAL A 58 6.24 8.53 -2.67
C VAL A 58 5.27 7.35 -2.55
N PRO A 59 5.47 6.40 -1.63
CA PRO A 59 4.53 5.30 -1.42
C PRO A 59 3.10 5.78 -1.15
N GLY A 60 2.15 5.38 -1.99
CA GLY A 60 0.73 5.65 -1.86
C GLY A 60 -0.09 4.43 -1.41
N VAL A 61 -1.42 4.55 -1.51
CA VAL A 61 -2.42 3.61 -0.90
C VAL A 61 -2.38 2.16 -1.37
N ALA A 62 -1.65 1.87 -2.44
CA ALA A 62 -1.44 0.52 -2.95
C ALA A 62 0.00 0.03 -2.71
N ASP A 63 0.92 0.93 -2.35
CA ASP A 63 2.34 0.69 -2.42
C ASP A 63 2.92 0.19 -1.09
N THR A 64 4.05 -0.50 -1.18
CA THR A 64 4.86 -0.88 -0.03
C THR A 64 6.10 0.00 0.05
N GLY A 65 6.26 0.73 1.15
CA GLY A 65 7.52 1.38 1.49
C GLY A 65 8.46 0.42 2.21
N ILE A 66 9.71 0.34 1.79
CA ILE A 66 10.73 -0.57 2.34
C ILE A 66 11.92 0.23 2.85
N PHE A 67 12.31 -0.01 4.11
CA PHE A 67 13.55 0.49 4.70
C PHE A 67 14.53 -0.68 4.86
N ASP A 68 15.59 -0.74 4.04
CA ASP A 68 16.58 -1.83 4.04
C ASP A 68 18.05 -1.36 3.97
N ASN A 69 18.29 -0.06 4.11
CA ASN A 69 19.60 0.55 3.90
C ASN A 69 20.48 0.62 5.16
N ASN A 70 20.03 0.04 6.29
CA ASN A 70 20.75 0.03 7.57
C ASN A 70 21.11 1.43 8.12
N ALA A 71 20.39 2.46 7.68
CA ALA A 71 20.67 3.83 8.08
C ALA A 71 20.29 4.08 9.55
N THR A 72 21.06 4.94 10.20
CA THR A 72 20.63 5.63 11.42
C THR A 72 20.27 7.05 11.06
N GLY A 73 19.11 7.54 11.51
CA GLY A 73 18.66 8.87 11.11
C GLY A 73 17.24 9.20 11.50
N THR A 74 16.81 10.39 11.09
CA THR A 74 15.43 10.85 11.29
C THR A 74 14.71 10.95 9.94
N VAL A 75 13.64 10.18 9.79
CA VAL A 75 12.67 10.33 8.70
C VAL A 75 11.61 11.32 9.17
N THR A 76 11.55 12.48 8.51
CA THR A 76 10.55 13.51 8.77
C THR A 76 9.37 13.38 7.80
N PHE A 77 8.25 14.01 8.11
CA PHE A 77 7.06 14.01 7.25
C PHE A 77 6.59 15.45 7.03
N SER A 78 6.72 15.95 5.81
CA SER A 78 6.20 17.27 5.43
C SER A 78 4.69 17.27 5.15
N ALA A 79 4.08 16.09 4.97
CA ALA A 79 2.64 15.91 4.82
C ALA A 79 2.19 14.53 5.30
N ASN A 80 0.88 14.34 5.44
CA ASN A 80 0.30 13.01 5.70
C ASN A 80 0.75 12.01 4.63
N ALA A 81 0.98 10.77 5.05
CA ALA A 81 1.39 9.68 4.18
C ALA A 81 0.44 8.50 4.34
N ASN A 82 0.19 7.78 3.25
CA ASN A 82 -0.78 6.69 3.21
C ASN A 82 -0.29 5.46 2.42
N PRO A 83 0.90 4.90 2.71
CA PRO A 83 1.32 3.63 2.12
C PRO A 83 0.32 2.50 2.44
N LEU A 84 0.22 1.48 1.59
CA LEU A 84 -0.46 0.25 1.98
C LEU A 84 0.31 -0.44 3.11
N ASP A 85 1.61 -0.62 2.90
CA ASP A 85 2.50 -1.34 3.79
C ASP A 85 3.79 -0.57 4.07
N LEU A 86 4.33 -0.75 5.27
CA LEU A 86 5.71 -0.38 5.62
C LEU A 86 6.46 -1.60 6.15
N ALA A 87 7.63 -1.85 5.56
CA ALA A 87 8.50 -2.95 5.95
C ALA A 87 9.91 -2.46 6.30
N PHE A 88 10.34 -2.77 7.51
CA PHE A 88 11.68 -2.52 8.01
C PHE A 88 12.47 -3.82 7.95
N ARG A 89 13.51 -3.80 7.12
CA ARG A 89 14.33 -4.95 6.73
C ARG A 89 15.80 -4.72 7.07
N ASN A 90 16.07 -3.77 7.97
CA ASN A 90 17.42 -3.45 8.40
C ASN A 90 18.00 -4.60 9.24
N THR A 91 19.30 -4.82 9.11
CA THR A 91 20.11 -5.69 9.98
C THR A 91 20.85 -4.88 11.04
N SER A 92 20.86 -3.55 10.93
CA SER A 92 21.43 -2.61 11.89
C SER A 92 20.87 -1.19 11.68
N GLY A 93 21.23 -0.26 12.57
CA GLY A 93 20.80 1.13 12.49
C GLY A 93 19.47 1.40 13.19
N ALA A 94 19.27 2.66 13.56
CA ALA A 94 18.09 3.12 14.29
C ALA A 94 17.41 4.27 13.55
N LEU A 95 16.15 4.08 13.18
CA LEU A 95 15.36 5.10 12.48
C LEU A 95 14.40 5.78 13.47
N THR A 96 14.42 7.10 13.49
CA THR A 96 13.39 7.90 14.14
C THR A 96 12.41 8.40 13.09
N PHE A 97 11.15 8.03 13.20
CA PHE A 97 10.07 8.64 12.44
C PHE A 97 9.54 9.81 13.26
N ASP A 98 9.86 11.01 12.80
CA ASP A 98 9.37 12.26 13.35
C ASP A 98 8.22 12.76 12.48
N LEU A 99 7.00 12.46 12.91
CA LEU A 99 5.81 12.75 12.12
C LEU A 99 5.48 14.25 12.09
N GLY A 100 6.11 15.11 12.89
CA GLY A 100 5.93 16.57 12.81
C GLY A 100 4.49 17.09 12.98
N GLY A 101 3.60 16.32 13.61
CA GLY A 101 2.17 16.57 13.77
C GLY A 101 1.30 15.94 12.69
N THR A 102 1.90 15.28 11.69
CA THR A 102 1.20 14.59 10.61
C THR A 102 0.71 13.20 11.01
N THR A 103 -0.09 12.61 10.13
CA THR A 103 -0.60 11.25 10.26
C THR A 103 -0.02 10.36 9.16
N LEU A 104 0.55 9.23 9.58
CA LEU A 104 0.92 8.12 8.71
C LEU A 104 -0.18 7.05 8.81
N THR A 105 -0.95 6.88 7.75
CA THR A 105 -2.03 5.88 7.67
C THR A 105 -1.57 4.67 6.87
N MET A 106 -1.77 3.47 7.39
CA MET A 106 -1.54 2.22 6.66
C MET A 106 -2.85 1.49 6.41
N GLY A 107 -2.94 0.85 5.26
CA GLY A 107 -4.16 0.20 4.83
C GLY A 107 -5.20 1.17 4.26
N ASN A 108 -6.33 0.61 3.87
CA ASN A 108 -7.51 1.35 3.42
C ASN A 108 -8.79 0.60 3.86
N ALA A 109 -9.97 1.12 3.51
CA ALA A 109 -11.25 0.51 3.90
C ALA A 109 -11.47 -0.93 3.40
N THR A 110 -10.75 -1.34 2.35
CA THR A 110 -10.91 -2.62 1.65
C THR A 110 -9.70 -3.55 1.75
N THR A 111 -8.52 -3.03 2.11
CA THR A 111 -7.27 -3.78 2.15
C THR A 111 -6.54 -3.43 3.44
N GLY A 112 -6.21 -4.46 4.21
CA GLY A 112 -5.44 -4.28 5.43
C GLY A 112 -4.02 -3.82 5.16
N GLY A 113 -3.50 -2.95 6.02
CA GLY A 113 -2.12 -2.50 5.96
C GLY A 113 -1.19 -3.35 6.82
N ARG A 114 0.12 -3.23 6.61
CA ARG A 114 1.13 -3.91 7.44
C ARG A 114 2.20 -2.95 7.90
N PHE A 115 2.57 -3.08 9.17
CA PHE A 115 3.74 -2.44 9.77
C PHE A 115 4.66 -3.54 10.28
N LEU A 116 5.72 -3.84 9.53
CA LEU A 116 6.55 -5.03 9.73
C LEU A 116 7.96 -4.65 10.15
N LEU A 117 8.37 -5.07 11.34
CA LEU A 117 9.76 -5.07 11.76
C LEU A 117 10.25 -6.52 11.74
N GLY A 118 11.27 -6.79 10.92
CA GLY A 118 11.90 -8.11 10.91
C GLY A 118 11.17 -9.14 10.05
N ALA A 119 11.10 -8.90 8.76
CA ALA A 119 10.51 -9.79 7.75
C ALA A 119 11.40 -11.00 7.38
N ALA A 120 12.66 -11.03 7.79
CA ALA A 120 13.59 -12.16 7.57
C ALA A 120 14.55 -12.36 8.76
N ALA A 121 15.16 -13.54 8.85
CA ALA A 121 16.14 -13.86 9.87
C ALA A 121 17.34 -12.89 9.81
N GLY A 122 17.88 -12.52 10.98
CA GLY A 122 19.02 -11.61 11.09
C GLY A 122 18.67 -10.12 10.92
N GLN A 123 17.41 -9.77 10.64
CA GLN A 123 16.96 -8.39 10.66
C GLN A 123 16.79 -7.91 12.10
N VAL A 124 17.36 -6.74 12.40
CA VAL A 124 17.40 -6.08 13.71
C VAL A 124 17.02 -4.63 13.50
N ASN A 125 15.74 -4.32 13.65
CA ASN A 125 15.22 -2.97 13.41
C ASN A 125 15.03 -2.24 14.74
N ASP A 126 15.54 -1.02 14.87
CA ASP A 126 15.20 -0.12 15.97
C ASP A 126 14.46 1.09 15.40
N VAL A 127 13.15 1.17 15.66
CA VAL A 127 12.29 2.24 15.15
C VAL A 127 11.75 3.04 16.33
N THR A 128 11.95 4.36 16.31
CA THR A 128 11.35 5.29 17.26
C THR A 128 10.30 6.16 16.57
N LEU A 129 9.09 6.20 17.10
CA LEU A 129 8.01 7.07 16.64
C LEU A 129 7.87 8.27 17.58
N ARG A 130 7.75 9.47 17.01
CA ARG A 130 7.47 10.69 17.78
C ARG A 130 6.67 11.73 17.00
N ASN A 131 6.07 12.65 17.74
CA ASN A 131 5.43 13.87 17.27
C ASN A 131 4.36 13.63 16.20
N GLY A 132 3.41 12.72 16.40
CA GLY A 132 2.27 12.55 15.48
C GLY A 132 1.61 11.18 15.60
N SER A 133 0.80 10.82 14.61
CA SER A 133 -0.05 9.63 14.73
C SER A 133 0.23 8.61 13.64
N ILE A 134 0.37 7.34 14.04
CA ILE A 134 0.21 6.22 13.12
C ILE A 134 -1.22 5.70 13.23
N VAL A 135 -1.91 5.60 12.10
CA VAL A 135 -3.23 4.98 11.99
C VAL A 135 -3.08 3.73 11.16
N HIS A 136 -3.45 2.59 11.72
CA HIS A 136 -3.43 1.31 11.02
C HIS A 136 -4.88 0.87 10.81
N LEU A 137 -5.41 0.98 9.60
CA LEU A 137 -6.83 0.71 9.36
C LEU A 137 -7.10 -0.80 9.40
N HIS A 138 -7.89 -1.24 10.37
CA HIS A 138 -8.23 -2.65 10.52
C HIS A 138 -9.50 -3.02 9.74
N THR A 139 -9.31 -3.72 8.63
CA THR A 139 -10.35 -4.44 7.89
C THR A 139 -10.47 -5.91 8.35
N THR A 140 -11.48 -6.62 7.86
CA THR A 140 -11.66 -8.07 8.12
C THR A 140 -10.54 -8.96 7.55
N ALA A 141 -9.61 -8.39 6.77
CA ALA A 141 -8.48 -9.10 6.18
C ALA A 141 -7.15 -8.66 6.83
N ALA A 142 -6.51 -9.60 7.55
CA ALA A 142 -5.06 -9.70 7.82
C ALA A 142 -4.26 -8.39 8.04
N ASN A 143 -4.73 -7.57 8.97
CA ASN A 143 -3.97 -6.40 9.46
C ASN A 143 -2.91 -6.85 10.45
N LEU A 144 -1.66 -6.47 10.19
CA LEU A 144 -0.53 -6.97 10.96
C LEU A 144 0.40 -5.81 11.31
N MET A 145 0.37 -5.44 12.57
CA MET A 145 1.51 -4.81 13.21
C MET A 145 2.35 -5.91 13.86
N GLN A 146 3.59 -6.08 13.40
CA GLN A 146 4.45 -7.17 13.86
C GLN A 146 5.86 -6.67 14.13
N VAL A 147 6.40 -7.10 15.27
CA VAL A 147 7.79 -6.88 15.67
C VAL A 147 8.43 -8.26 15.83
N GLY A 148 9.44 -8.54 15.00
CA GLY A 148 10.04 -9.88 14.92
C GLY A 148 9.16 -10.87 14.15
N ASN A 149 8.66 -10.49 12.97
CA ASN A 149 7.74 -11.33 12.16
C ASN A 149 8.37 -12.67 11.75
N PHE A 150 9.68 -12.73 11.55
CA PHE A 150 10.36 -13.93 11.08
C PHE A 150 11.20 -14.61 12.16
N ALA A 151 11.22 -15.95 12.17
CA ALA A 151 12.05 -16.73 13.09
C ALA A 151 13.53 -16.37 12.97
N GLY A 152 14.16 -15.94 14.06
CA GLY A 152 15.54 -15.46 14.06
C GLY A 152 15.70 -13.97 13.74
N SER A 153 14.60 -13.22 13.60
CA SER A 153 14.63 -11.75 13.60
C SER A 153 14.61 -11.22 15.03
N ASN A 154 15.75 -11.35 15.70
CA ASN A 154 15.93 -10.98 17.10
C ASN A 154 16.25 -9.49 17.25
N GLY A 155 15.95 -8.90 18.41
CA GLY A 155 16.36 -7.54 18.73
C GLY A 155 15.58 -6.43 18.01
N ASN A 156 14.49 -6.76 17.31
CA ASN A 156 13.59 -5.74 16.77
C ASN A 156 12.92 -4.97 17.91
N ARG A 157 12.89 -3.65 17.78
CA ARG A 157 12.36 -2.72 18.75
C ARG A 157 11.52 -1.65 18.07
N LEU A 158 10.35 -1.41 18.65
CA LEU A 158 9.55 -0.23 18.37
C LEU A 158 9.42 0.58 19.67
N THR A 159 9.84 1.83 19.63
CA THR A 159 9.70 2.80 20.72
C THR A 159 8.70 3.87 20.30
N ILE A 160 7.72 4.18 21.15
CA ILE A 160 6.79 5.30 20.94
C ILE A 160 7.06 6.31 22.04
N THR A 161 7.34 7.57 21.68
CA THR A 161 7.72 8.61 22.64
C THR A 161 7.09 9.96 22.30
N GLY A 162 6.89 10.80 23.32
CA GLY A 162 6.27 12.12 23.19
C GLY A 162 4.77 12.12 23.49
N ASN A 163 4.30 13.18 24.14
CA ASN A 163 2.94 13.27 24.68
C ASN A 163 1.84 13.36 23.61
N THR A 164 2.22 13.71 22.37
CA THR A 164 1.31 13.82 21.22
C THR A 164 1.44 12.66 20.25
N THR A 165 2.26 11.67 20.59
CA THR A 165 2.50 10.53 19.72
C THR A 165 1.48 9.44 20.00
N SER A 166 0.79 9.01 18.96
CA SER A 166 -0.19 7.94 19.10
C SER A 166 -0.03 6.89 18.01
N MET A 167 -0.47 5.68 18.34
CA MET A 167 -0.69 4.62 17.37
C MET A 167 -2.07 4.05 17.61
N THR A 168 -2.89 4.04 16.57
CA THR A 168 -4.28 3.59 16.66
C THR A 168 -4.58 2.57 15.58
N SER A 169 -5.44 1.61 15.90
CA SER A 169 -5.92 0.60 14.95
C SER A 169 -7.45 0.57 14.98
N PRO A 170 -8.13 1.53 14.33
CA PRO A 170 -9.58 1.56 14.33
C PRO A 170 -10.14 0.42 13.48
N SER A 171 -11.14 -0.28 14.01
CA SER A 171 -11.94 -1.25 13.25
C SER A 171 -12.87 -0.51 12.30
N THR A 172 -12.91 -0.95 11.04
CA THR A 172 -13.96 -0.52 10.09
C THR A 172 -15.21 -1.41 10.16
N ALA A 173 -15.15 -2.53 10.88
CA ALA A 173 -16.29 -3.39 11.14
C ALA A 173 -17.09 -2.82 12.33
N GLY A 174 -18.07 -1.97 12.06
CA GLY A 174 -18.92 -1.38 13.11
C GLY A 174 -19.72 -0.13 12.72
N VAL A 175 -19.76 0.26 11.44
CA VAL A 175 -20.66 1.30 10.91
C VAL A 175 -21.60 0.70 9.89
#